data_AF-A0A6P1MNN9-F1
#
_entry.id   AF-A0A6P1MNN9-F1
#
_cell.length_a   1.000
_cell.length_b   1.000
_cell.length_c   1.000
_cell.angle_alpha   90.00
_cell.angle_beta   90.00
_cell.angle_gamma   90.00
#
_symmetry.space_group_name_H-M   'P 1'
#
loop_
_entity.id
_entity.type
_entity.pdbx_description
1 polymer ?
#
loop_
_entity_poly.entity_id
_entity_poly.type
_entity_poly.pdbx_seq_one_letter_code
_entity_poly.pdbx_strand_id
1 'polypeptide(L)'
;MKKTVLILFVVCTLILALPSLSFAQNSKIHVNVNGEAVNFDAAPFIENNVTYVPVRGVFEKLGAKVVWKNNTKEIIVYKGRTVLVLILNNRWTVINDGLVNANATPKIVNSKAFVPIRLISENLGATVTWNQQTQTINIVQNPVDDSGKSLLPLYYLKDRITRTESVSISGTGMEYPDKLLVYQPSSEEGIRLADLEAQQRLLKDQIIAAKEGIENDKKHIIDGSGTEDLLAIDEENLKQLEPKLVSVTEELKKFEESILKTVSTL
;
A
#
# COMPACT_ATOMS: atom_id res chain seq x y z
N MET A 1 -7.39 64.30 31.69
CA MET A 1 -6.27 63.33 31.73
C MET A 1 -6.57 62.12 32.62
N LYS A 2 -6.91 62.27 33.91
CA LYS A 2 -7.18 61.10 34.79
C LYS A 2 -8.40 60.25 34.34
N LYS A 3 -9.50 60.88 33.91
CA LYS A 3 -10.72 60.17 33.46
C LYS A 3 -10.57 59.51 32.08
N THR A 4 -9.81 60.11 31.17
CA THR A 4 -9.55 59.56 29.84
C THR A 4 -8.61 58.35 29.89
N VAL A 5 -7.64 58.35 30.82
CA VAL A 5 -6.78 57.17 31.08
C VAL A 5 -7.57 56.03 31.70
N LEU A 6 -8.50 56.32 32.63
CA LEU A 6 -9.37 55.32 33.23
C LEU A 6 -10.28 54.64 32.19
N ILE A 7 -10.90 55.43 31.30
CA ILE A 7 -11.77 54.89 30.24
C ILE A 7 -10.97 54.01 29.28
N LEU A 8 -9.77 54.44 28.88
CA LEU A 8 -8.91 53.65 27.99
C LEU A 8 -8.50 52.33 28.65
N PHE A 9 -8.24 52.33 29.96
CA PHE A 9 -7.89 51.13 30.70
C PHE A 9 -9.07 50.15 30.79
N VAL A 10 -10.29 50.65 31.04
CA VAL A 10 -11.52 49.82 31.08
C VAL A 10 -11.87 49.26 29.71
N VAL A 11 -11.65 50.00 28.63
CA VAL A 11 -11.87 49.50 27.25
C VAL A 11 -10.84 48.43 26.89
N CYS A 12 -9.57 48.61 27.27
CA CYS A 12 -8.53 47.59 27.06
C CYS A 12 -8.82 46.30 27.84
N THR A 13 -9.27 46.39 29.09
CA THR A 13 -9.61 45.19 29.87
C THR A 13 -10.87 44.50 29.35
N LEU A 14 -11.83 45.25 28.79
CA LEU A 14 -13.02 44.67 28.17
C LEU A 14 -12.71 43.92 26.88
N ILE A 15 -11.76 44.41 26.07
CA ILE A 15 -11.31 43.74 24.83
C ILE A 15 -10.53 42.46 25.15
N LEU A 16 -9.76 42.43 26.23
CA LEU A 16 -9.01 41.25 26.68
C LEU A 16 -9.88 40.20 27.37
N ALA A 17 -11.08 40.57 27.82
CA ALA A 17 -12.04 39.68 28.49
C ALA A 17 -13.05 39.02 27.54
N LEU A 18 -12.97 39.28 26.23
CA LEU A 18 -13.77 38.55 25.26
C LEU A 18 -13.28 37.10 25.23
N PRO A 19 -14.11 36.10 25.62
CA PRO A 19 -13.72 34.71 25.51
C PRO A 19 -13.40 34.41 24.05
N SER A 20 -12.23 33.82 23.81
CA SER A 20 -11.88 33.33 22.48
C SER A 20 -12.96 32.34 22.04
N LEU A 21 -13.67 32.69 20.96
CA LEU A 21 -14.56 31.75 20.28
C LEU A 21 -13.69 30.66 19.66
N SER A 22 -13.42 29.61 20.42
CA SER A 22 -12.86 28.37 19.89
C SER A 22 -13.96 27.68 19.10
N PHE A 23 -13.91 27.81 17.77
CA PHE A 23 -14.71 26.96 16.90
C PHE A 23 -14.17 25.53 16.99
N ALA A 24 -14.82 24.69 17.79
CA ALA A 24 -14.63 23.25 17.72
C ALA A 24 -15.19 22.79 16.36
N GLN A 25 -14.31 22.72 15.36
CA GLN A 25 -14.65 22.24 14.04
C GLN A 25 -14.88 20.72 14.15
N ASN A 26 -16.12 20.33 14.45
CA ASN A 26 -16.60 18.95 14.37
C ASN A 26 -16.60 18.53 12.90
N SER A 27 -15.40 18.32 12.37
CA SER A 27 -15.17 18.07 10.97
C SER A 27 -15.12 16.58 10.76
N LYS A 28 -16.11 16.10 10.01
CA LYS A 28 -16.13 14.73 9.49
C LYS A 28 -14.89 14.55 8.61
N ILE A 29 -14.12 13.50 8.87
CA ILE A 29 -12.97 13.15 8.03
C ILE A 29 -13.48 12.53 6.73
N HIS A 30 -13.00 13.05 5.61
CA HIS A 30 -13.28 12.51 4.28
C HIS A 30 -12.07 11.72 3.78
N VAL A 31 -12.31 10.66 3.02
CA VAL A 31 -11.25 9.87 2.38
C VAL A 31 -11.60 9.67 0.92
N ASN A 32 -10.66 10.00 0.04
CA ASN A 32 -10.74 9.74 -1.39
C ASN A 32 -9.66 8.75 -1.79
N VAL A 33 -10.00 7.79 -2.65
CA VAL A 33 -9.08 6.82 -3.24
C VAL A 33 -9.14 6.99 -4.76
N ASN A 34 -8.01 7.31 -5.39
CA ASN A 34 -7.90 7.56 -6.83
C ASN A 34 -8.94 8.56 -7.36
N GLY A 35 -9.22 9.61 -6.58
CA GLY A 35 -10.22 10.63 -6.93
C GLY A 35 -11.67 10.29 -6.57
N GLU A 36 -11.96 9.06 -6.14
CA GLU A 36 -13.30 8.65 -5.72
C GLU A 36 -13.48 8.74 -4.20
N ALA A 37 -14.60 9.30 -3.75
CA ALA A 37 -14.95 9.33 -2.34
C ALA A 37 -15.25 7.93 -1.78
N VAL A 38 -14.75 7.66 -0.57
CA VAL A 38 -15.03 6.43 0.18
C VAL A 38 -16.11 6.71 1.21
N ASN A 39 -17.22 5.98 1.11
CA ASN A 39 -18.26 6.01 2.13
C ASN A 39 -17.98 4.96 3.20
N PHE A 40 -18.09 5.37 4.46
CA PHE A 40 -17.86 4.48 5.59
C PHE A 40 -19.10 4.37 6.46
N ASP A 41 -19.46 3.14 6.81
CA ASP A 41 -20.45 2.84 7.83
C ASP A 41 -19.95 3.13 9.26
N ALA A 42 -18.64 3.37 9.42
CA ALA A 42 -18.06 3.87 10.67
C ALA A 42 -17.03 4.93 10.34
N ALA A 43 -17.22 6.12 10.90
CA ALA A 43 -16.43 7.29 10.53
C ALA A 43 -14.93 7.08 10.84
N PRO A 44 -14.04 7.45 9.90
CA PRO A 44 -12.63 7.62 10.20
C PRO A 44 -12.43 8.63 11.34
N PHE A 45 -11.35 8.47 12.10
CA PHE A 45 -11.01 9.37 13.20
C PHE A 45 -9.49 9.58 13.29
N ILE A 46 -9.08 10.69 13.90
CA ILE A 46 -7.69 10.95 14.24
C ILE A 46 -7.50 10.71 15.73
N GLU A 47 -6.46 9.96 16.08
CA GLU A 47 -6.02 9.77 17.46
C GLU A 47 -4.50 9.83 17.48
N ASN A 48 -3.92 10.62 18.39
CA ASN A 48 -2.47 10.77 18.51
C ASN A 48 -1.77 11.12 17.19
N ASN A 49 -2.37 12.03 16.41
CA ASN A 49 -1.89 12.44 15.07
C ASN A 49 -1.83 11.31 14.03
N VAL A 50 -2.55 10.20 14.27
CA VAL A 50 -2.70 9.09 13.33
C VAL A 50 -4.15 8.99 12.91
N THR A 51 -4.39 8.97 11.60
CA THR A 51 -5.73 8.72 11.08
C THR A 51 -6.02 7.23 10.97
N TYR A 52 -7.12 6.82 11.58
CA TYR A 52 -7.64 5.48 11.57
C TYR A 52 -8.84 5.40 10.62
N VAL A 53 -8.85 4.36 9.80
CA VAL A 53 -9.98 4.02 8.94
C VAL A 53 -10.43 2.59 9.23
N PRO A 54 -11.72 2.27 9.01
CA PRO A 54 -12.14 0.88 8.89
C PRO A 54 -11.28 0.17 7.84
N VAL A 55 -10.82 -1.04 8.16
CA VAL A 55 -9.91 -1.76 7.25
C VAL A 55 -10.55 -2.07 5.89
N ARG A 56 -11.85 -2.39 5.86
CA ARG A 56 -12.59 -2.60 4.60
C ARG A 56 -13.04 -1.26 4.03
N GLY A 57 -13.24 -1.20 2.71
CA GLY A 57 -13.58 0.04 1.99
C GLY A 57 -12.37 0.73 1.35
N VAL A 58 -11.39 1.21 2.13
CA VAL A 58 -10.20 1.89 1.57
C VAL A 58 -9.33 0.94 0.77
N PHE A 59 -8.88 -0.15 1.39
CA PHE A 59 -7.89 -1.02 0.75
C PHE A 59 -8.51 -1.87 -0.37
N GLU A 60 -9.79 -2.21 -0.27
CA GLU A 60 -10.53 -2.86 -1.35
C GLU A 60 -10.65 -1.95 -2.59
N LYS A 61 -10.88 -0.64 -2.40
CA LYS A 61 -10.81 0.34 -3.50
C LYS A 61 -9.41 0.52 -4.08
N LEU A 62 -8.37 0.23 -3.31
CA LEU A 62 -6.99 0.12 -3.81
C LEU A 62 -6.71 -1.22 -4.51
N GLY A 63 -7.69 -2.12 -4.61
CA GLY A 63 -7.53 -3.45 -5.21
C GLY A 63 -6.88 -4.48 -4.30
N ALA A 64 -6.77 -4.19 -3.00
CA ALA A 64 -6.29 -5.17 -2.01
C ALA A 64 -7.44 -6.02 -1.48
N LYS A 65 -7.13 -7.26 -1.09
CA LYS A 65 -8.03 -8.13 -0.36
C LYS A 65 -7.74 -8.04 1.13
N VAL A 66 -8.80 -8.11 1.95
CA VAL A 66 -8.72 -7.99 3.41
C VAL A 66 -9.35 -9.19 4.08
N VAL A 67 -8.58 -9.91 4.89
CA VAL A 67 -9.00 -11.09 5.66
C VAL A 67 -8.87 -10.79 7.14
N TRP A 68 -9.91 -11.16 7.91
CA TRP A 68 -9.90 -11.09 9.36
C TRP A 68 -9.80 -12.50 9.94
N LYS A 69 -8.81 -12.73 10.80
CA LYS A 69 -8.64 -13.98 11.53
C LYS A 69 -9.04 -13.78 12.99
N ASN A 70 -10.21 -14.31 13.33
CA ASN A 70 -10.75 -14.09 14.66
C ASN A 70 -9.97 -14.80 15.78
N ASN A 71 -9.31 -15.93 15.47
CA ASN A 71 -8.59 -16.73 16.46
C ASN A 71 -7.28 -16.06 16.89
N THR A 72 -6.50 -15.59 15.90
CA THR A 72 -5.21 -14.93 16.09
C THR A 72 -5.32 -13.41 16.26
N LYS A 73 -6.52 -12.85 16.05
CA LYS A 73 -6.78 -11.40 16.05
C LYS A 73 -5.95 -10.66 14.99
N GLU A 74 -5.76 -11.28 13.83
CA GLU A 74 -5.00 -10.75 12.72
C GLU A 74 -5.88 -10.15 11.64
N ILE A 75 -5.39 -9.04 11.10
CA ILE A 75 -5.88 -8.39 9.89
C ILE A 75 -4.83 -8.64 8.82
N ILE A 76 -5.21 -9.40 7.80
CA ILE A 76 -4.33 -9.72 6.68
C ILE A 76 -4.79 -8.90 5.48
N VAL A 77 -3.94 -8.04 4.97
CA VAL A 77 -4.19 -7.21 3.78
C VAL A 77 -3.20 -7.60 2.70
N TYR A 78 -3.65 -7.91 1.50
CA TYR A 78 -2.71 -8.26 0.42
C TYR A 78 -3.16 -7.77 -0.94
N LYS A 79 -2.17 -7.44 -1.78
CA LYS A 79 -2.33 -6.95 -3.15
C LYS A 79 -1.07 -7.28 -3.94
N GLY A 80 -1.21 -8.11 -4.99
CA GLY A 80 -0.04 -8.65 -5.70
C GLY A 80 0.91 -9.33 -4.72
N ARG A 81 2.20 -8.96 -4.77
CA ARG A 81 3.26 -9.46 -3.87
C ARG A 81 3.20 -8.92 -2.45
N THR A 82 2.48 -7.82 -2.24
CA THR A 82 2.47 -7.18 -0.94
C THR A 82 1.48 -7.90 -0.02
N VAL A 83 1.98 -8.48 1.07
CA VAL A 83 1.17 -9.04 2.15
C VAL A 83 1.45 -8.23 3.41
N LEU A 84 0.42 -7.81 4.13
CA LEU A 84 0.54 -7.18 5.43
C LEU A 84 -0.24 -8.02 6.44
N VAL A 85 0.39 -8.39 7.54
CA VAL A 85 -0.28 -9.01 8.69
C VAL A 85 -0.16 -8.05 9.86
N LEU A 86 -1.30 -7.47 10.24
CA LEU A 86 -1.40 -6.60 11.39
C LEU A 86 -2.13 -7.33 12.51
N ILE A 87 -1.55 -7.35 13.70
CA ILE A 87 -2.16 -7.98 14.89
C ILE A 87 -2.81 -6.89 15.74
N LEU A 88 -4.04 -7.11 16.22
CA LEU A 88 -4.70 -6.15 17.11
C LEU A 88 -3.83 -5.79 18.31
N ASN A 89 -3.80 -4.48 18.63
CA ASN A 89 -3.04 -3.92 19.76
C ASN A 89 -1.53 -4.21 19.72
N ASN A 90 -0.99 -4.64 18.58
CA ASN A 90 0.43 -4.85 18.37
C ASN A 90 1.00 -3.78 17.43
N ARG A 91 2.17 -3.24 17.76
CA ARG A 91 2.90 -2.28 16.91
C ARG A 91 3.69 -2.99 15.83
N TRP A 92 4.05 -4.25 16.03
CA TRP A 92 4.70 -5.06 15.02
C TRP A 92 3.71 -5.48 13.94
N THR A 93 4.03 -5.12 12.71
CA THR A 93 3.30 -5.49 11.51
C THR A 93 4.24 -6.28 10.62
N VAL A 94 3.79 -7.45 10.14
CA VAL A 94 4.52 -8.17 9.11
C VAL A 94 4.18 -7.52 7.78
N ILE A 95 5.19 -7.17 7.00
CA ILE A 95 5.07 -6.67 5.63
C ILE A 95 5.92 -7.57 4.76
N ASN A 96 5.27 -8.35 3.93
CA ASN A 96 5.79 -9.49 3.20
C ASN A 96 6.42 -10.49 4.17
N ASP A 97 7.74 -10.51 4.18
CA ASP A 97 8.60 -11.37 4.95
C ASP A 97 9.37 -10.60 6.05
N GLY A 98 9.15 -9.29 6.14
CA GLY A 98 9.80 -8.40 7.11
C GLY A 98 8.88 -7.97 8.26
N LEU A 99 9.45 -7.84 9.45
CA LEU A 99 8.74 -7.30 10.62
C LEU A 99 9.04 -5.79 10.77
N VAL A 100 7.99 -4.96 10.76
CA VAL A 100 8.10 -3.50 10.87
C VAL A 100 7.44 -3.02 12.16
N ASN A 101 8.16 -2.20 12.92
CA ASN A 101 7.61 -1.49 14.07
C ASN A 101 6.81 -0.27 13.58
N ALA A 102 5.48 -0.36 13.64
CA ALA A 102 4.58 0.71 13.25
C ALA A 102 4.37 1.71 14.39
N ASN A 103 4.20 2.99 14.03
CA ASN A 103 3.95 4.06 14.98
C ASN A 103 2.57 4.01 15.64
N ALA A 104 1.68 3.12 15.18
CA ALA A 104 0.34 2.94 15.69
C ALA A 104 -0.13 1.50 15.48
N THR A 105 -1.00 1.04 16.39
CA THR A 105 -1.52 -0.33 16.39
C THR A 105 -2.90 -0.40 15.74
N PRO A 106 -3.24 -1.50 15.04
CA PRO A 106 -4.63 -1.82 14.75
C PRO A 106 -5.45 -1.90 16.03
N LYS A 107 -6.72 -1.55 15.96
CA LYS A 107 -7.63 -1.61 17.11
C LYS A 107 -9.05 -1.95 16.70
N ILE A 108 -9.86 -2.37 17.66
CA ILE A 108 -11.31 -2.49 17.48
C ILE A 108 -12.00 -1.30 18.12
N VAL A 109 -12.88 -0.64 17.36
CA VAL A 109 -13.80 0.39 17.88
C VAL A 109 -15.21 0.02 17.42
N ASN A 110 -16.15 -0.10 18.34
CA ASN A 110 -17.55 -0.45 18.06
C ASN A 110 -17.67 -1.70 17.16
N SER A 111 -16.94 -2.77 17.50
CA SER A 111 -16.92 -4.05 16.78
C SER A 111 -16.39 -3.99 15.34
N LYS A 112 -15.70 -2.91 14.94
CA LYS A 112 -15.02 -2.78 13.64
C LYS A 112 -13.52 -2.63 13.84
N ALA A 113 -12.75 -3.28 12.97
CA ALA A 113 -11.31 -3.17 12.95
C ALA A 113 -10.88 -1.88 12.24
N PHE A 114 -10.09 -1.08 12.96
CA PHE A 114 -9.50 0.18 12.50
C PHE A 114 -7.99 0.05 12.43
N VAL A 115 -7.41 0.66 11.41
CA VAL A 115 -5.99 0.56 11.10
C VAL A 115 -5.41 1.91 10.71
N PRO A 116 -4.12 2.16 10.97
CA PRO A 116 -3.44 3.37 10.51
C PRO A 116 -3.45 3.43 8.99
N ILE A 117 -4.12 4.43 8.42
CA ILE A 117 -4.36 4.48 6.97
C ILE A 117 -3.06 4.54 6.15
N ARG A 118 -2.09 5.32 6.65
CA ARG A 118 -0.81 5.56 5.99
C ARG A 118 0.04 4.28 5.93
N LEU A 119 0.11 3.54 7.04
CA LEU A 119 0.89 2.31 7.15
C LEU A 119 0.53 1.34 6.03
N ILE A 120 -0.76 1.11 5.81
CA ILE A 120 -1.20 0.14 4.81
C ILE A 120 -1.11 0.74 3.41
N SER A 121 -1.61 1.97 3.20
CA SER A 121 -1.66 2.57 1.87
C SER A 121 -0.27 2.73 1.23
N GLU A 122 0.72 3.20 2.00
CA GLU A 122 2.08 3.41 1.48
C GLU A 122 2.77 2.09 1.12
N ASN A 123 2.56 1.04 1.91
CA ASN A 123 3.09 -0.30 1.60
C ASN A 123 2.37 -0.97 0.43
N LEU A 124 1.14 -0.56 0.12
CA LEU A 124 0.41 -0.93 -1.11
C LEU A 124 0.78 -0.05 -2.32
N GLY A 125 1.79 0.81 -2.18
CA GLY A 125 2.28 1.66 -3.26
C GLY A 125 1.39 2.86 -3.59
N ALA A 126 0.68 3.39 -2.59
CA ALA A 126 -0.12 4.59 -2.74
C ALA A 126 0.46 5.75 -1.91
N THR A 127 0.38 6.96 -2.45
CA THR A 127 0.72 8.18 -1.72
C THR A 127 -0.50 8.64 -0.92
N VAL A 128 -0.28 9.03 0.34
CA VAL A 128 -1.32 9.56 1.22
C VAL A 128 -1.06 11.03 1.55
N THR A 129 -1.97 11.90 1.14
CA THR A 129 -1.92 13.33 1.43
C THR A 129 -3.08 13.76 2.31
N TRP A 130 -2.85 14.77 3.16
CA TRP A 130 -3.85 15.35 4.04
C TRP A 130 -4.13 16.79 3.65
N ASN A 131 -5.39 17.10 3.37
CA ASN A 131 -5.87 18.47 3.17
C ASN A 131 -6.55 18.96 4.46
N GLN A 132 -5.88 19.85 5.18
CA GLN A 132 -6.35 20.34 6.48
C GLN A 132 -7.61 21.21 6.38
N GLN A 133 -7.77 21.98 5.30
CA GLN A 133 -8.92 22.88 5.13
C GLN A 133 -10.22 22.10 4.93
N THR A 134 -10.15 21.03 4.14
CA THR A 134 -11.30 20.18 3.79
C THR A 134 -11.37 18.91 4.64
N GLN A 135 -10.42 18.70 5.54
CA GLN A 135 -10.31 17.51 6.40
C GLN A 135 -10.39 16.21 5.58
N THR A 136 -9.72 16.24 4.42
CA THR A 136 -9.79 15.18 3.41
C THR A 136 -8.44 14.49 3.29
N ILE A 137 -8.45 13.16 3.38
CA ILE A 137 -7.32 12.31 3.02
C ILE A 137 -7.47 11.95 1.54
N ASN A 138 -6.46 12.26 0.73
CA ASN A 138 -6.40 11.76 -0.65
C ASN A 138 -5.35 10.66 -0.73
N ILE A 139 -5.78 9.49 -1.18
CA ILE A 139 -4.94 8.35 -1.45
C ILE A 139 -4.89 8.17 -2.95
N VAL A 140 -3.70 8.20 -3.51
CA VAL A 140 -3.48 8.05 -4.94
C VAL A 140 -2.53 6.90 -5.15
N GLN A 141 -2.98 5.89 -5.89
CA GLN A 141 -2.10 4.81 -6.32
C GLN A 141 -0.96 5.41 -7.13
N ASN A 142 0.28 5.15 -6.75
CA ASN A 142 1.42 5.61 -7.52
C ASN A 142 1.40 4.91 -8.89
N PRO A 143 1.80 5.60 -9.98
CA PRO A 143 2.00 4.97 -11.26
C PRO A 143 2.88 3.74 -11.05
N VAL A 144 2.31 2.58 -11.30
CA VAL A 144 3.05 1.34 -11.37
C VAL A 144 3.74 1.44 -12.72
N ASP A 145 5.08 1.42 -12.74
CA ASP A 145 5.74 1.18 -14.03
C ASP A 145 5.24 -0.17 -14.56
N ASP A 146 5.25 -0.39 -15.86
CA ASP A 146 4.76 -1.67 -16.43
C ASP A 146 5.56 -2.91 -15.92
N SER A 147 6.55 -2.71 -15.03
CA SER A 147 7.20 -3.71 -14.17
C SER A 147 6.36 -4.31 -13.05
N GLY A 148 5.21 -3.72 -12.69
CA GLY A 148 4.53 -4.12 -11.46
C GLY A 148 5.25 -3.67 -10.18
N LYS A 149 6.23 -2.75 -10.25
CA LYS A 149 6.88 -2.21 -9.06
C LYS A 149 6.11 -0.99 -8.55
N SER A 150 5.64 -1.09 -7.32
CA SER A 150 5.42 0.07 -6.49
C SER A 150 6.74 0.85 -6.36
N LEU A 151 6.81 2.03 -6.96
CA LEU A 151 7.90 2.99 -6.73
C LEU A 151 7.81 3.52 -5.29
N LEU A 152 8.27 2.74 -4.32
CA LEU A 152 8.98 3.34 -3.20
C LEU A 152 10.45 3.47 -3.65
N PRO A 153 11.03 4.68 -3.67
CA PRO A 153 12.46 4.83 -3.90
C PRO A 153 13.22 3.98 -2.88
N LEU A 154 14.23 3.22 -3.34
CA LEU A 154 15.21 2.48 -2.52
C LEU A 154 16.01 3.36 -1.51
N TYR A 155 15.64 4.64 -1.38
CA TYR A 155 16.36 5.66 -0.64
C TYR A 155 16.18 5.61 0.89
N TYR A 156 15.34 4.72 1.45
CA TYR A 156 15.13 4.63 2.90
C TYR A 156 15.86 3.50 3.64
N LEU A 157 16.75 2.73 2.97
CA LEU A 157 17.44 1.58 3.59
C LEU A 157 18.91 1.82 3.97
N LYS A 158 19.48 3.01 3.74
CA LYS A 158 20.92 3.23 3.95
C LYS A 158 21.32 3.60 5.39
N ASP A 159 20.39 4.09 6.21
CA ASP A 159 20.74 4.70 7.52
C ASP A 159 20.43 3.84 8.76
N ARG A 160 20.08 2.54 8.61
CA ARG A 160 19.80 1.65 9.76
C ARG A 160 20.52 0.30 9.79
N ILE A 161 21.63 0.17 9.05
CA ILE A 161 22.43 -1.08 9.05
C ILE A 161 23.63 -1.03 10.03
N THR A 162 23.92 0.08 10.70
CA THR A 162 25.00 0.15 11.70
C THR A 162 24.43 0.35 13.11
N ARG A 163 24.47 -0.71 13.92
CA ARG A 163 23.50 -0.96 15.00
C ARG A 163 23.44 -2.38 15.56
N THR A 164 24.41 -3.26 15.30
CA THR A 164 24.35 -4.65 15.79
C THR A 164 25.11 -4.78 17.11
N GLU A 165 24.39 -4.94 18.22
CA GLU A 165 24.95 -5.55 19.44
C GLU A 165 24.19 -6.86 19.69
N SER A 166 24.92 -7.95 19.83
CA SER A 166 24.37 -9.29 20.10
C SER A 166 24.09 -9.46 21.59
N VAL A 167 22.89 -9.93 21.94
CA VAL A 167 22.49 -10.27 23.31
C VAL A 167 22.12 -11.75 23.40
N SER A 168 22.69 -12.46 24.38
CA SER A 168 22.38 -13.85 24.76
C SER A 168 21.29 -13.88 25.84
N ILE A 169 20.41 -14.89 25.80
CA ILE A 169 19.26 -15.02 26.73
C ILE A 169 19.27 -16.39 27.43
N SER A 170 19.07 -16.38 28.74
CA SER A 170 18.61 -17.51 29.55
C SER A 170 17.36 -17.10 30.34
N GLY A 171 16.41 -18.03 30.52
CA GLY A 171 15.35 -17.91 31.52
C GLY A 171 13.91 -17.99 31.00
N THR A 172 13.09 -18.75 31.71
CA THR A 172 11.75 -19.24 31.37
C THR A 172 10.62 -18.28 31.79
N GLY A 173 9.74 -17.93 30.85
CA GLY A 173 8.48 -17.21 31.04
C GLY A 173 7.87 -16.96 29.65
N MET A 174 6.53 -16.88 29.51
CA MET A 174 5.89 -16.55 28.23
C MET A 174 6.28 -15.11 27.82
N GLU A 175 7.41 -15.02 27.13
CA GLU A 175 8.04 -13.80 26.64
C GLU A 175 7.99 -13.91 25.10
N TYR A 176 7.22 -13.04 24.44
CA TYR A 176 7.37 -12.87 23.00
C TYR A 176 8.79 -12.40 22.78
N PRO A 177 9.68 -13.19 22.15
CA PRO A 177 11.08 -12.85 22.15
C PRO A 177 11.25 -11.60 21.29
N ASP A 178 11.88 -10.58 21.88
CA ASP A 178 12.64 -9.52 21.18
C ASP A 178 13.80 -10.17 20.39
N LYS A 179 13.48 -11.05 19.44
CA LYS A 179 14.42 -11.69 18.53
C LYS A 179 14.24 -11.06 17.17
N LEU A 180 15.16 -10.14 16.91
CA LEU A 180 15.49 -9.59 15.61
C LEU A 180 15.70 -10.74 14.61
N LEU A 181 14.76 -10.93 13.69
CA LEU A 181 14.99 -11.66 12.46
C LEU A 181 15.04 -10.63 11.34
N VAL A 182 16.26 -10.28 10.94
CA VAL A 182 16.49 -9.61 9.66
C VAL A 182 16.36 -10.68 8.59
N TYR A 183 15.27 -10.66 7.82
CA TYR A 183 15.06 -11.62 6.75
C TYR A 183 15.42 -10.98 5.40
N GLN A 184 16.41 -11.55 4.71
CA GLN A 184 16.54 -11.45 3.26
C GLN A 184 15.42 -12.29 2.63
N PRO A 185 14.86 -11.94 1.45
CA PRO A 185 13.87 -12.79 0.78
C PRO A 185 14.51 -14.15 0.50
N SER A 186 14.28 -15.11 1.38
CA SER A 186 14.97 -16.41 1.40
C SER A 186 14.01 -17.58 1.39
N SER A 187 12.72 -17.33 1.13
CA SER A 187 11.79 -18.40 0.82
C SER A 187 11.89 -18.66 -0.67
N GLU A 188 12.15 -19.91 -1.02
CA GLU A 188 12.17 -20.41 -2.40
C GLU A 188 10.91 -19.96 -3.16
N GLU A 189 9.78 -19.89 -2.44
CA GLU A 189 8.48 -19.40 -2.89
C GLU A 189 8.48 -17.92 -3.27
N GLY A 190 9.07 -17.04 -2.47
CA GLY A 190 9.15 -15.60 -2.77
C GLY A 190 10.04 -15.28 -3.97
N ILE A 191 11.13 -16.06 -4.14
CA ILE A 191 12.02 -15.98 -5.30
C ILE A 191 11.28 -16.50 -6.55
N ARG A 192 10.61 -17.65 -6.46
CA ARG A 192 9.83 -18.22 -7.57
C ARG A 192 8.71 -17.31 -8.05
N LEU A 193 7.99 -16.65 -7.14
CA LEU A 193 6.97 -15.67 -7.51
C LEU A 193 7.60 -14.50 -8.30
N ALA A 194 8.73 -13.98 -7.82
CA ALA A 194 9.44 -12.90 -8.48
C ALA A 194 9.89 -13.29 -9.90
N ASP A 195 10.38 -14.52 -10.08
CA ASP A 195 10.82 -15.04 -11.36
C ASP A 195 9.65 -15.22 -12.34
N LEU A 196 8.53 -15.78 -11.88
CA LEU A 196 7.33 -15.96 -12.71
C LEU A 196 6.74 -14.62 -13.16
N GLU A 197 6.66 -13.62 -12.27
CA GLU A 197 6.22 -12.27 -12.62
C GLU A 197 7.16 -11.60 -13.62
N ALA A 198 8.48 -11.74 -13.43
CA ALA A 198 9.48 -11.22 -14.36
C ALA A 198 9.39 -11.87 -15.74
N GLN A 199 9.16 -13.18 -15.80
CA GLN A 199 8.91 -13.90 -17.05
C GLN A 199 7.61 -13.44 -17.72
N GLN A 200 6.53 -13.28 -16.96
CA GLN A 200 5.25 -12.81 -17.49
C GLN A 200 5.38 -11.42 -18.11
N ARG A 201 6.10 -10.52 -17.43
CA ARG A 201 6.36 -9.16 -17.91
C ARG A 201 7.16 -9.18 -19.21
N LEU A 202 8.27 -9.91 -19.23
CA LEU A 202 9.11 -10.01 -20.43
C LEU A 202 8.31 -10.52 -21.64
N LEU A 203 7.45 -11.52 -21.42
CA LEU A 203 6.57 -12.04 -22.46
C LEU A 203 5.54 -11.01 -22.94
N LYS A 204 4.95 -10.21 -22.04
CA LYS A 204 4.03 -9.12 -22.42
C LYS A 204 4.74 -8.07 -23.26
N ASP A 205 5.93 -7.63 -22.84
CA ASP A 205 6.72 -6.63 -23.55
C ASP A 205 7.12 -7.14 -24.95
N GLN A 206 7.51 -8.41 -25.06
CA GLN A 206 7.80 -9.06 -26.34
C GLN A 206 6.58 -9.15 -27.26
N ILE A 207 5.40 -9.46 -26.73
CA ILE A 207 4.16 -9.52 -27.50
C ILE A 207 3.74 -8.14 -28.00
N ILE A 208 3.88 -7.11 -27.17
CA ILE A 208 3.60 -5.72 -27.57
C ILE A 208 4.53 -5.33 -28.72
N ALA A 209 5.84 -5.52 -28.55
CA ALA A 209 6.82 -5.22 -29.59
C ALA A 209 6.56 -5.99 -30.89
N ALA A 210 6.19 -7.27 -30.80
CA ALA A 210 5.83 -8.07 -31.98
C ALA A 210 4.58 -7.55 -32.69
N LYS A 211 3.55 -7.11 -31.94
CA LYS A 211 2.34 -6.51 -32.51
C LYS A 211 2.61 -5.19 -33.21
N GLU A 212 3.47 -4.35 -32.63
CA GLU A 212 3.93 -3.11 -33.24
C GLU A 212 4.76 -3.36 -34.51
N GLY A 213 5.63 -4.38 -34.49
CA GLY A 213 6.39 -4.84 -35.67
C GLY A 213 5.47 -5.24 -36.82
N ILE A 214 4.50 -6.12 -36.55
CA ILE A 214 3.47 -6.55 -37.51
C ILE A 214 2.71 -5.37 -38.12
N GLU A 215 2.34 -4.37 -37.31
CA GLU A 215 1.63 -3.19 -37.79
C GLU A 215 2.50 -2.32 -38.72
N ASN A 216 3.78 -2.15 -38.35
CA ASN A 216 4.75 -1.42 -39.17
C ASN A 216 5.03 -2.13 -40.49
N ASP A 217 5.22 -3.45 -40.48
CA ASP A 217 5.46 -4.23 -41.69
C ASP A 217 4.26 -4.22 -42.63
N LYS A 218 3.04 -4.31 -42.09
CA LYS A 218 1.80 -4.12 -42.87
C LYS A 218 1.77 -2.76 -43.55
N LYS A 219 2.19 -1.71 -42.86
CA LYS A 219 2.27 -0.35 -43.42
C LYS A 219 3.32 -0.25 -44.54
N HIS A 220 4.50 -0.84 -44.34
CA HIS A 220 5.56 -0.88 -45.35
C HIS A 220 5.17 -1.71 -46.60
N ILE A 221 4.38 -2.76 -46.45
CA ILE A 221 3.84 -3.49 -47.61
C ILE A 221 2.87 -2.60 -48.40
N ILE A 222 2.00 -1.84 -47.72
CA ILE A 222 1.02 -0.94 -48.37
C ILE A 222 1.71 0.19 -49.14
N ASP A 223 2.80 0.75 -48.63
CA ASP A 223 3.54 1.84 -49.28
C ASP A 223 4.59 1.37 -50.30
N GLY A 224 4.75 0.05 -50.47
CA GLY A 224 5.66 -0.58 -51.42
C GLY A 224 7.13 -0.64 -50.98
N SER A 225 7.44 -0.29 -49.72
CA SER A 225 8.80 -0.36 -49.16
C SER A 225 9.12 -1.66 -48.39
N GLY A 226 8.13 -2.52 -48.15
CA GLY A 226 8.25 -3.75 -47.35
C GLY A 226 8.04 -5.07 -48.12
N THR A 227 8.18 -6.20 -47.41
CA THR A 227 8.00 -7.56 -47.96
C THR A 227 7.10 -8.42 -47.06
N GLU A 228 6.38 -9.38 -47.65
CA GLU A 228 5.52 -10.32 -46.90
C GLU A 228 6.33 -11.30 -46.02
N ASP A 229 7.59 -11.56 -46.35
CA ASP A 229 8.45 -12.50 -45.62
C ASP A 229 8.73 -12.03 -44.18
N LEU A 230 9.00 -10.73 -43.99
CA LEU A 230 9.24 -10.14 -42.66
C LEU A 230 7.98 -10.18 -41.80
N LEU A 231 6.84 -9.83 -42.39
CA LEU A 231 5.53 -9.92 -41.74
C LEU A 231 5.22 -11.36 -41.30
N ALA A 232 5.50 -12.36 -42.15
CA ALA A 232 5.25 -13.76 -41.82
C ALA A 232 6.13 -14.25 -40.64
N ILE A 233 7.37 -13.78 -40.54
CA ILE A 233 8.28 -14.08 -39.42
C ILE A 233 7.73 -13.48 -38.12
N ASP A 234 7.29 -12.23 -38.15
CA ASP A 234 6.77 -11.56 -36.95
C ASP A 234 5.42 -12.14 -36.49
N GLU A 235 4.53 -12.51 -37.41
CA GLU A 235 3.29 -13.22 -37.09
C GLU A 235 3.54 -14.61 -36.50
N GLU A 236 4.56 -15.33 -36.98
CA GLU A 236 4.96 -16.63 -36.42
C GLU A 236 5.61 -16.49 -35.03
N ASN A 237 6.45 -15.46 -34.83
CA ASN A 237 7.00 -15.13 -33.52
C ASN A 237 5.89 -14.83 -32.50
N LEU A 238 4.87 -14.06 -32.89
CA LEU A 238 3.72 -13.75 -32.03
C LEU A 238 2.96 -15.03 -31.64
N LYS A 239 2.70 -15.95 -32.59
CA LYS A 239 2.03 -17.24 -32.32
C LYS A 239 2.78 -18.11 -31.31
N GLN A 240 4.11 -17.97 -31.21
CA GLN A 240 4.92 -18.71 -30.23
C GLN A 240 4.94 -18.05 -28.84
N LEU A 241 4.77 -16.73 -28.77
CA LEU A 241 4.82 -15.97 -27.51
C LEU A 241 3.50 -16.03 -26.73
N GLU A 242 2.36 -15.93 -27.41
CA GLU A 242 1.04 -15.90 -26.75
C GLU A 242 0.77 -17.14 -25.87
N PRO A 243 1.04 -18.39 -26.30
CA PRO A 243 0.86 -19.57 -25.46
C PRO A 243 1.76 -19.58 -24.22
N LYS A 244 2.99 -19.05 -24.31
CA LYS A 244 3.91 -18.94 -23.17
C LYS A 244 3.36 -17.98 -22.12
N LEU A 245 2.79 -16.84 -22.54
CA LEU A 245 2.16 -15.89 -21.63
C LEU A 245 0.96 -16.52 -20.89
N VAL A 246 0.13 -17.29 -21.59
CA VAL A 246 -1.00 -18.01 -20.98
C VAL A 246 -0.50 -18.99 -19.91
N SER A 247 0.53 -19.78 -20.23
CA SER A 247 1.11 -20.75 -19.28
C SER A 247 1.62 -20.08 -18.00
N VAL A 248 2.44 -19.02 -18.12
CA VAL A 248 2.99 -18.31 -16.96
C VAL A 248 1.88 -17.63 -16.14
N THR A 249 0.85 -17.11 -16.79
CA THR A 249 -0.30 -16.48 -16.13
C THR A 249 -1.10 -17.48 -15.29
N GLU A 250 -1.34 -18.69 -15.82
CA GLU A 250 -2.00 -19.75 -15.06
C GLU A 250 -1.15 -20.25 -13.89
N GLU A 251 0.17 -20.31 -14.04
CA GLU A 251 1.06 -20.67 -12.93
C GLU A 251 1.05 -19.62 -11.81
N LEU A 252 1.11 -18.33 -12.16
CA LEU A 252 0.97 -17.23 -11.20
C LEU A 252 -0.36 -17.30 -10.46
N LYS A 253 -1.47 -17.51 -11.18
CA LYS A 253 -2.80 -17.63 -10.57
C LYS A 253 -2.86 -18.81 -9.58
N LYS A 254 -2.35 -19.98 -9.94
CA LYS A 254 -2.26 -21.14 -9.03
C LYS A 254 -1.42 -20.84 -7.80
N PHE A 255 -0.32 -20.10 -7.98
CA PHE A 255 0.55 -19.72 -6.88
C PHE A 255 -0.15 -18.74 -5.93
N GLU A 256 -0.82 -17.71 -6.46
CA GLU A 256 -1.66 -16.80 -5.68
C GLU A 256 -2.77 -17.53 -4.93
N GLU A 257 -3.46 -18.47 -5.57
CA GLU A 257 -4.47 -19.33 -4.95
C GLU A 257 -3.88 -20.21 -3.85
N SER A 258 -2.65 -20.71 -4.02
CA SER A 258 -1.92 -21.48 -3.00
C SER A 258 -1.59 -20.63 -1.78
N ILE A 259 -1.08 -19.40 -1.98
CA ILE A 259 -0.87 -18.43 -0.90
C ILE A 259 -2.19 -18.16 -0.18
N LEU A 260 -3.26 -17.91 -0.94
CA LEU A 260 -4.60 -17.65 -0.41
C LEU A 260 -5.07 -18.81 0.47
N LYS A 261 -4.84 -20.05 0.02
CA LYS A 261 -5.19 -21.27 0.75
C LYS A 261 -4.38 -21.39 2.03
N THR A 262 -3.06 -21.26 1.97
CA THR A 262 -2.17 -21.31 3.15
C THR A 262 -2.56 -20.26 4.19
N VAL A 263 -2.77 -19.02 3.74
CA VAL A 263 -3.24 -17.92 4.58
C VAL A 263 -4.65 -18.20 5.12
N SER A 264 -5.53 -18.85 4.36
CA SER A 264 -6.88 -19.21 4.82
C SER A 264 -6.90 -20.33 5.86
N THR A 265 -5.90 -21.22 5.86
CA THR A 265 -5.79 -22.37 6.78
C THR A 265 -5.01 -22.09 8.06
N LEU A 266 -4.18 -21.04 8.08
CA LEU A 266 -3.52 -20.51 9.29
C LEU A 266 -4.51 -19.74 10.17
#